data_AF-W9S0I0-F1
#
_entry.id   AF-W9S0I0-F1
#
_cell.length_a   1.000
_cell.length_b   1.000
_cell.length_c   1.000
_cell.angle_alpha   90.00
_cell.angle_beta   90.00
_cell.angle_gamma   90.00
#
_symmetry.space_group_name_H-M   'P 1'
#
loop_
_entity.id
_entity.type
_entity.pdbx_description
1 polymer ?
#
loop_
_entity_poly.entity_id
_entity_poly.type
_entity_poly.pdbx_seq_one_letter_code
_entity_poly.pdbx_strand_id
1 'polypeptide(L)'
;MNLEKRVEGWNERITRILGIPWGFLIGAELTIVQSRISLVNKIQKVYRSQGVQIHNRHIEIIVRQITSKVLVSEDGMSNVFLPGELIGLFRAERTGRALKEAICYQAILLGITKASLNTQSFISEASFQETARVLAKAALRGRIDWLKGLKENVVLGGMIPVGTGFKGLVHRSKQHNNIPLETKKKNLFECEMRDILFHHKELFDFCISTNIHDTSEHLFLGFNDS
;
A
#
# COMPACT_ATOMS: atom_id res chain seq x y z
N MET A 1 -6.92 11.47 -23.25
CA MET A 1 -5.68 12.02 -22.66
C MET A 1 -4.71 10.88 -22.46
N ASN A 2 -3.61 10.85 -23.21
CA ASN A 2 -2.73 9.67 -23.31
C ASN A 2 -1.74 9.66 -22.13
N LEU A 3 -2.11 8.96 -21.06
CA LEU A 3 -1.34 8.89 -19.82
C LEU A 3 -0.02 8.12 -20.02
N GLU A 4 0.00 7.07 -20.85
CA GLU A 4 1.19 6.25 -21.10
C GLU A 4 2.39 7.07 -21.58
N LYS A 5 2.19 7.94 -22.58
CA LYS A 5 3.26 8.83 -23.08
C LYS A 5 3.76 9.84 -22.05
N ARG A 6 2.91 10.23 -21.09
CA ARG A 6 3.30 11.13 -20.00
C ARG A 6 4.06 10.39 -18.90
N VAL A 7 3.67 9.15 -18.61
CA VAL A 7 4.37 8.27 -17.65
C VAL A 7 5.77 7.98 -18.12
N GLU A 8 5.94 7.65 -19.40
CA GLU A 8 7.23 7.29 -20.00
C GLU A 8 8.22 8.46 -19.96
N GLY A 9 7.80 9.66 -20.39
CA GLY A 9 8.62 10.87 -20.30
C GLY A 9 8.85 11.38 -18.86
N TRP A 10 7.99 11.00 -17.90
CA TRP A 10 8.22 11.24 -16.47
C TRP A 10 9.25 10.27 -15.90
N ASN A 11 9.16 8.99 -16.26
CA ASN A 11 10.04 7.94 -15.80
C ASN A 11 11.49 8.26 -16.19
N GLU A 12 11.72 8.60 -17.46
CA GLU A 12 13.05 8.96 -17.98
C GLU A 12 13.68 10.17 -17.25
N ARG A 13 12.85 11.15 -16.85
CA ARG A 13 13.31 12.30 -16.05
C ARG A 13 13.60 11.93 -14.59
N ILE A 14 12.82 11.03 -13.99
CA ILE A 14 13.02 10.59 -12.60
C ILE A 14 14.29 9.76 -12.48
N THR A 15 14.53 8.80 -13.39
CA THR A 15 15.74 7.96 -13.35
C THR A 15 17.01 8.82 -13.45
N ARG A 16 16.95 9.94 -14.19
CA ARG A 16 18.05 10.90 -14.33
C ARG A 16 18.29 11.79 -13.11
N ILE A 17 17.27 12.05 -12.29
CA ILE A 17 17.34 13.01 -11.16
C ILE A 17 17.49 12.30 -9.81
N LEU A 18 16.84 11.16 -9.61
CA LEU A 18 16.74 10.45 -8.32
C LEU A 18 17.44 9.07 -8.32
N GLY A 19 17.97 8.63 -9.47
CA GLY A 19 18.59 7.31 -9.64
C GLY A 19 17.61 6.17 -9.95
N ILE A 20 18.16 4.98 -10.16
CA ILE A 20 17.45 3.76 -10.58
C ILE A 20 16.41 3.27 -9.52
N PRO A 21 16.71 3.23 -8.20
CA PRO A 21 15.80 2.63 -7.21
C PRO A 21 14.47 3.38 -7.04
N TRP A 22 14.50 4.71 -7.15
CA TRP A 22 13.30 5.56 -6.97
C TRP A 22 12.37 5.53 -8.18
N GLY A 23 12.90 5.32 -9.39
CA GLY A 23 12.09 5.14 -10.60
C GLY A 23 11.20 3.89 -10.53
N PHE A 24 11.75 2.79 -10.02
CA PHE A 24 10.99 1.55 -9.84
C PHE A 24 9.85 1.69 -8.83
N LEU A 25 10.11 2.32 -7.67
CA LEU A 25 9.09 2.55 -6.64
C LEU A 25 7.93 3.42 -7.17
N ILE A 26 8.25 4.56 -7.76
CA ILE A 26 7.25 5.50 -8.29
C ILE A 26 6.50 4.86 -9.46
N GLY A 27 7.19 4.10 -10.32
CA GLY A 27 6.59 3.35 -11.42
C GLY A 27 5.59 2.29 -10.94
N ALA A 28 5.92 1.54 -9.89
CA ALA A 28 5.04 0.55 -9.31
C ALA A 28 3.75 1.19 -8.73
N GLU A 29 3.89 2.27 -7.95
CA GLU A 29 2.75 3.00 -7.39
C GLU A 29 1.83 3.55 -8.48
N LEU A 30 2.41 4.18 -9.50
CA LEU A 30 1.64 4.74 -10.60
C LEU A 30 0.89 3.65 -11.39
N THR A 31 1.54 2.50 -11.57
CA THR A 31 0.93 1.33 -12.23
C THR A 31 -0.25 0.81 -11.42
N ILE A 32 -0.14 0.74 -10.08
CA ILE A 32 -1.24 0.33 -9.20
C ILE A 32 -2.41 1.30 -9.33
N VAL A 33 -2.15 2.61 -9.22
CA VAL A 33 -3.19 3.64 -9.30
C VAL A 33 -3.89 3.60 -10.66
N GLN A 34 -3.12 3.54 -11.75
CA GLN A 34 -3.66 3.46 -13.12
C GLN A 34 -4.49 2.19 -13.32
N SER A 35 -4.03 1.06 -12.80
CA SER A 35 -4.76 -0.21 -12.85
C SER A 35 -6.08 -0.13 -12.10
N ARG A 36 -6.09 0.47 -10.90
CA ARG A 36 -7.33 0.66 -10.10
C ARG A 36 -8.36 1.49 -10.86
N ILE A 37 -7.95 2.63 -11.42
CA ILE A 37 -8.84 3.52 -12.18
C ILE A 37 -9.38 2.81 -13.43
N SER A 38 -8.51 2.12 -14.17
CA SER A 38 -8.89 1.39 -15.39
C SER A 38 -9.90 0.30 -15.11
N LEU A 39 -9.69 -0.50 -14.05
CA LEU A 39 -10.60 -1.57 -13.64
C LEU A 39 -11.97 -1.04 -13.21
N VAL A 40 -12.01 -0.01 -12.37
CA VAL A 40 -13.27 0.60 -11.93
C VAL A 40 -14.07 1.11 -13.13
N ASN A 41 -13.43 1.83 -14.05
CA ASN A 41 -14.09 2.36 -15.25
C ASN A 41 -14.62 1.26 -16.17
N LYS A 42 -13.85 0.18 -16.39
CA LYS A 42 -14.28 -0.96 -17.22
C LYS A 42 -15.46 -1.69 -16.62
N ILE A 43 -15.44 -1.99 -15.32
CA ILE A 43 -16.54 -2.67 -14.62
C ILE A 43 -17.79 -1.78 -14.62
N GLN A 44 -17.64 -0.50 -14.32
CA GLN A 44 -18.75 0.46 -14.30
C GLN A 44 -19.42 0.60 -15.67
N LYS A 45 -18.65 0.53 -16.77
CA LYS A 45 -19.20 0.57 -18.13
C LYS A 45 -20.15 -0.58 -18.41
N VAL A 46 -19.82 -1.80 -17.95
CA VAL A 46 -20.66 -3.00 -18.14
C VAL A 46 -21.98 -2.86 -17.36
N TYR A 47 -21.92 -2.46 -16.09
CA TYR A 47 -23.14 -2.26 -15.29
C TYR A 47 -24.03 -1.15 -15.84
N ARG A 48 -23.43 -0.04 -16.29
CA ARG A 48 -24.19 1.04 -16.94
C ARG A 48 -24.85 0.60 -18.24
N SER A 49 -24.20 -0.24 -19.04
CA SER A 49 -24.81 -0.79 -20.26
C SER A 49 -26.01 -1.70 -19.98
N GLN A 50 -26.07 -2.29 -18.78
CA GLN A 50 -27.20 -3.11 -18.33
C GLN A 50 -28.25 -2.28 -17.56
N GLY A 51 -28.10 -0.95 -17.50
CA GLY A 51 -29.02 -0.06 -16.78
C GLY A 51 -28.89 -0.11 -15.25
N VAL A 52 -27.87 -0.80 -14.70
CA VAL A 52 -27.67 -0.94 -13.26
C VAL A 52 -26.80 0.19 -12.74
N GLN A 53 -27.31 0.94 -11.75
CA GLN A 53 -26.55 1.99 -11.07
C GLN A 53 -25.84 1.45 -9.83
N ILE A 54 -24.52 1.37 -9.88
CA ILE A 54 -23.67 0.99 -8.73
C ILE A 54 -22.75 2.17 -8.41
N HIS A 55 -22.65 2.52 -7.13
CA HIS A 55 -21.72 3.55 -6.68
C HIS A 55 -20.27 3.06 -6.79
N ASN A 56 -19.37 3.88 -7.36
CA ASN A 56 -17.97 3.51 -7.62
C ASN A 56 -17.25 2.96 -6.37
N ARG A 57 -17.55 3.51 -5.18
CA ARG A 57 -17.00 3.08 -3.88
C ARG A 57 -17.11 1.56 -3.65
N HIS A 58 -18.19 0.91 -4.08
CA HIS A 58 -18.32 -0.55 -3.91
C HIS A 58 -17.32 -1.32 -4.76
N ILE A 59 -17.15 -0.92 -6.02
CA ILE A 59 -16.21 -1.54 -6.96
C ILE A 59 -14.78 -1.28 -6.49
N GLU A 60 -14.50 -0.06 -6.07
CA GLU A 60 -13.21 0.36 -5.56
C GLU A 60 -12.74 -0.47 -4.36
N ILE A 61 -13.62 -0.72 -3.38
CA ILE A 61 -13.29 -1.56 -2.22
C ILE A 61 -12.85 -2.95 -2.66
N ILE A 62 -13.50 -3.52 -3.69
CA ILE A 62 -13.13 -4.83 -4.25
C ILE A 62 -11.80 -4.74 -5.00
N VAL A 63 -11.63 -3.75 -5.88
CA VAL A 63 -10.41 -3.55 -6.67
C VAL A 63 -9.18 -3.29 -5.78
N ARG A 64 -9.37 -2.63 -4.63
CA ARG A 64 -8.32 -2.48 -3.61
C ARG A 64 -7.84 -3.82 -3.07
N GLN A 65 -8.72 -4.81 -2.88
CA GLN A 65 -8.33 -6.15 -2.42
C GLN A 65 -7.52 -6.91 -3.49
N ILE A 66 -7.92 -6.79 -4.75
CA ILE A 66 -7.25 -7.42 -5.91
C ILE A 66 -5.83 -6.84 -6.12
N THR A 67 -5.62 -5.57 -5.76
CA THR A 67 -4.33 -4.83 -5.87
C THR A 67 -3.61 -4.67 -4.53
N SER A 68 -3.95 -5.49 -3.52
CA SER A 68 -3.42 -5.35 -2.15
C SER A 68 -2.04 -5.97 -1.94
N LYS A 69 -1.52 -6.69 -2.93
CA LYS A 69 -0.26 -7.45 -2.86
C LYS A 69 0.73 -6.96 -3.91
N VAL A 70 2.00 -7.07 -3.58
CA VAL A 70 3.12 -6.76 -4.46
C VAL A 70 4.15 -7.88 -4.39
N LEU A 71 4.91 -8.04 -5.45
CA LEU A 71 5.98 -9.03 -5.55
C LEU A 71 7.33 -8.35 -5.31
N VAL A 72 8.14 -8.87 -4.40
CA VAL A 72 9.46 -8.30 -4.10
C VAL A 72 10.39 -8.52 -5.28
N SER A 73 11.03 -7.44 -5.74
CA SER A 73 12.03 -7.49 -6.82
C SER A 73 13.36 -8.02 -6.28
N GLU A 74 14.10 -8.75 -7.12
CA GLU A 74 15.44 -9.27 -6.80
C GLU A 74 16.46 -8.16 -6.56
N ASP A 75 16.23 -6.98 -7.13
CA ASP A 75 17.15 -5.84 -7.13
C ASP A 75 17.11 -4.99 -5.84
N GLY A 76 16.39 -5.44 -4.81
CA GLY A 76 16.28 -4.74 -3.52
C GLY A 76 17.25 -5.28 -2.47
N MET A 77 18.18 -4.45 -1.99
CA MET A 77 19.15 -4.79 -0.91
C MET A 77 18.52 -5.04 0.48
N SER A 78 17.20 -5.04 0.61
CA SER A 78 16.54 -5.22 1.91
C SER A 78 16.48 -6.71 2.29
N ASN A 79 17.33 -7.14 3.24
CA ASN A 79 17.39 -8.51 3.79
C ASN A 79 16.10 -9.01 4.50
N VAL A 80 15.01 -8.24 4.46
CA VAL A 80 13.78 -8.53 5.22
C VAL A 80 12.82 -9.47 4.48
N PHE A 81 12.86 -9.48 3.15
CA PHE A 81 11.98 -10.30 2.33
C PHE A 81 12.77 -11.15 1.34
N LEU A 82 12.21 -12.30 0.98
CA LEU A 82 12.81 -13.14 -0.05
C LEU A 82 12.49 -12.58 -1.44
N PRO A 83 13.41 -12.65 -2.40
CA PRO A 83 13.12 -12.29 -3.78
C PRO A 83 11.94 -13.12 -4.31
N GLY A 84 11.00 -12.47 -5.00
CA GLY A 84 9.78 -13.11 -5.48
C GLY A 84 8.72 -13.39 -4.40
N GLU A 85 8.96 -13.00 -3.14
CA GLU A 85 7.95 -13.12 -2.09
C GLU A 85 6.76 -12.21 -2.37
N LEU A 86 5.55 -12.75 -2.19
CA LEU A 86 4.32 -12.00 -2.29
C LEU A 86 3.98 -11.36 -0.94
N ILE A 87 4.13 -10.04 -0.85
CA ILE A 87 3.89 -9.27 0.37
C ILE A 87 2.67 -8.36 0.24
N GLY A 88 2.08 -7.97 1.36
CA GLY A 88 1.05 -6.94 1.37
C GLY A 88 1.64 -5.57 1.06
N LEU A 89 0.98 -4.79 0.19
CA LEU A 89 1.40 -3.44 -0.18
C LEU A 89 1.64 -2.57 1.08
N PHE A 90 0.68 -2.53 2.00
CA PHE A 90 0.82 -1.82 3.28
C PHE A 90 1.95 -2.34 4.17
N ARG A 91 2.32 -3.62 4.05
CA ARG A 91 3.45 -4.18 4.80
C ARG A 91 4.77 -3.74 4.16
N ALA A 92 4.86 -3.74 2.84
CA ALA A 92 6.00 -3.24 2.09
C ALA A 92 6.28 -1.77 2.42
N GLU A 93 5.27 -0.92 2.28
CA GLU A 93 5.36 0.52 2.56
C GLU A 93 5.79 0.80 4.01
N ARG A 94 5.18 0.11 4.99
CA ARG A 94 5.56 0.28 6.40
C ARG A 94 6.98 -0.17 6.70
N THR A 95 7.42 -1.25 6.06
CA THR A 95 8.77 -1.78 6.27
C THR A 95 9.81 -0.85 5.65
N GLY A 96 9.56 -0.35 4.43
CA GLY A 96 10.43 0.64 3.79
C GLY A 96 10.54 1.93 4.62
N ARG A 97 9.43 2.42 5.17
CA ARG A 97 9.43 3.57 6.10
C ARG A 97 10.25 3.30 7.37
N ALA A 98 10.12 2.11 7.95
CA ALA A 98 10.83 1.74 9.19
C ALA A 98 12.34 1.60 8.98
N LEU A 99 12.75 1.06 7.83
CA LEU A 99 14.16 0.87 7.47
C LEU A 99 14.79 2.13 6.87
N LYS A 100 13.99 3.14 6.52
CA LYS A 100 14.43 4.31 5.72
C LYS A 100 15.07 3.91 4.38
N GLU A 101 14.67 2.75 3.85
CA GLU A 101 15.16 2.18 2.61
C GLU A 101 14.02 1.99 1.62
N ALA A 102 14.29 2.23 0.34
CA ALA A 102 13.34 1.96 -0.73
C ALA A 102 13.30 0.44 -0.99
N ILE A 103 12.16 -0.18 -0.70
CA ILE A 103 11.94 -1.59 -1.04
C ILE A 103 11.44 -1.63 -2.49
N CYS A 104 12.22 -2.21 -3.38
CA CYS A 104 11.84 -2.41 -4.77
C CYS A 104 10.81 -3.54 -4.88
N TYR A 105 9.61 -3.23 -5.38
CA TYR A 105 8.56 -4.22 -5.63
C TYR A 105 7.86 -3.99 -6.97
N GLN A 106 7.32 -5.07 -7.53
CA GLN A 106 6.51 -5.04 -8.72
C GLN A 106 5.02 -5.14 -8.35
N ALA A 107 4.23 -4.27 -8.98
CA ALA A 107 2.77 -4.31 -8.88
C ALA A 107 2.22 -5.60 -9.50
N ILE A 108 1.39 -6.32 -8.76
CA ILE A 108 0.72 -7.53 -9.26
C ILE A 108 -0.79 -7.43 -9.04
N LEU A 109 -1.55 -7.91 -10.02
CA LEU A 109 -3.00 -8.02 -9.95
C LEU A 109 -3.38 -9.47 -9.63
N LEU A 110 -4.00 -9.70 -8.47
CA LEU A 110 -4.45 -11.03 -8.07
C LEU A 110 -5.94 -11.21 -8.31
N GLY A 111 -6.33 -12.29 -8.98
CA GLY A 111 -7.76 -12.65 -9.08
C GLY A 111 -8.41 -12.83 -7.70
N ILE A 112 -9.72 -12.59 -7.61
CA ILE A 112 -10.47 -12.55 -6.33
C ILE A 112 -10.26 -13.84 -5.51
N THR A 113 -10.31 -15.00 -6.15
CA THR A 113 -10.06 -16.30 -5.52
C THR A 113 -8.65 -16.39 -4.94
N LYS A 114 -7.64 -15.96 -5.70
CA LYS A 114 -6.23 -16.01 -5.27
C LYS A 114 -5.93 -14.99 -4.17
N ALA A 115 -6.52 -13.79 -4.24
CA ALA A 115 -6.42 -12.78 -3.19
C ALA A 115 -7.06 -13.28 -1.88
N SER A 116 -8.21 -13.97 -1.97
CA SER A 116 -8.91 -14.56 -0.81
C SER A 116 -8.13 -15.72 -0.17
N LEU A 117 -7.43 -16.51 -0.99
CA LEU A 117 -6.52 -17.56 -0.52
C LEU A 117 -5.16 -17.03 -0.02
N ASN A 118 -4.83 -15.76 -0.24
CA ASN A 118 -3.57 -15.15 0.20
C ASN A 118 -3.79 -14.17 1.37
N THR A 119 -4.64 -14.57 2.32
CA THR A 119 -4.88 -13.80 3.54
C THR A 119 -3.83 -14.12 4.60
N GLN A 120 -3.75 -13.28 5.63
CA GLN A 120 -2.81 -13.50 6.75
C GLN A 120 -3.30 -14.61 7.69
N SER A 121 -4.62 -14.73 7.83
CA SER A 121 -5.26 -15.75 8.66
C SER A 121 -5.43 -17.05 7.90
N PHE A 122 -4.91 -18.13 8.46
CA PHE A 122 -5.12 -19.46 7.89
C PHE A 122 -6.52 -19.99 8.18
N ILE A 123 -7.18 -19.54 9.26
CA ILE A 123 -8.58 -19.92 9.56
C ILE A 123 -9.51 -19.33 8.50
N SER A 124 -9.33 -18.05 8.19
CA SER A 124 -10.03 -17.38 7.11
C SER A 124 -9.74 -18.02 5.74
N GLU A 125 -8.47 -18.34 5.44
CA GLU A 125 -8.06 -19.04 4.20
C GLU A 125 -8.75 -20.42 4.10
N ALA A 126 -8.69 -21.24 5.16
CA ALA A 126 -9.21 -22.61 5.19
C ALA A 126 -10.74 -22.68 5.12
N SER A 127 -11.43 -21.65 5.62
CA SER A 127 -12.89 -21.51 5.53
C SER A 127 -13.39 -21.16 4.13
N PHE A 128 -12.50 -20.66 3.26
CA PHE A 128 -12.88 -20.29 1.90
C PHE A 128 -12.87 -21.52 0.99
N GLN A 129 -11.70 -22.12 0.74
CA GLN A 129 -11.50 -23.29 -0.11
C GLN A 129 -10.21 -24.04 0.27
N GLU A 130 -10.01 -25.23 -0.31
CA GLU A 130 -8.75 -26.01 -0.22
C GLU A 130 -8.29 -26.31 1.22
N THR A 131 -9.24 -26.52 2.14
CA THR A 131 -9.05 -26.62 3.60
C THR A 131 -7.87 -27.52 4.01
N ALA A 132 -7.76 -28.74 3.45
CA ALA A 132 -6.68 -29.67 3.78
C ALA A 132 -5.29 -29.11 3.42
N ARG A 133 -5.16 -28.50 2.23
CA ARG A 133 -3.90 -27.89 1.77
C ARG A 133 -3.51 -26.70 2.65
N VAL A 134 -4.48 -25.87 3.02
CA VAL A 134 -4.27 -24.67 3.83
C VAL A 134 -3.80 -25.06 5.23
N LEU A 135 -4.50 -25.99 5.89
CA LEU A 135 -4.15 -26.44 7.23
C LEU A 135 -2.79 -27.16 7.27
N ALA A 136 -2.50 -28.02 6.30
CA ALA A 136 -1.19 -28.66 6.20
C ALA A 136 -0.06 -27.63 6.05
N LYS A 137 -0.22 -26.64 5.16
CA LYS A 137 0.74 -25.55 4.98
C LYS A 137 0.91 -24.71 6.25
N ALA A 138 -0.17 -24.46 6.99
CA ALA A 138 -0.13 -23.71 8.24
C ALA A 138 0.61 -24.49 9.34
N ALA A 139 0.34 -25.80 9.48
CA ALA A 139 1.00 -26.68 10.43
C ALA A 139 2.51 -26.82 10.14
N LEU A 140 2.88 -27.05 8.87
CA LEU A 140 4.29 -27.14 8.46
C LEU A 140 5.08 -25.85 8.74
N ARG A 141 4.42 -24.70 8.63
CA ARG A 141 5.04 -23.38 8.89
C ARG A 141 4.89 -22.91 10.33
N GLY A 142 4.18 -23.65 11.19
CA GLY A 142 3.85 -23.21 12.55
C GLY A 142 3.12 -21.87 12.59
N ARG A 143 2.20 -21.60 11.64
CA ARG A 143 1.49 -20.31 11.58
C ARG A 143 0.57 -20.13 12.78
N ILE A 144 0.63 -18.93 13.38
CA ILE A 144 -0.26 -18.51 14.46
C ILE A 144 -1.26 -17.49 13.91
N ASP A 145 -2.55 -17.68 14.22
CA ASP A 145 -3.62 -16.75 13.87
C ASP A 145 -3.91 -15.81 15.04
N TRP A 146 -3.96 -14.51 14.76
CA TRP A 146 -4.16 -13.47 15.78
C TRP A 146 -5.61 -13.02 15.90
N LEU A 147 -6.55 -13.64 15.16
CA LEU A 147 -7.98 -13.36 15.23
C LEU A 147 -8.32 -11.88 14.99
N LYS A 148 -7.61 -11.26 14.04
CA LYS A 148 -7.82 -9.84 13.69
C LYS A 148 -8.94 -9.66 12.66
N GLY A 149 -9.34 -10.74 11.99
CA GLY A 149 -10.33 -10.73 10.93
C GLY A 149 -11.76 -10.93 11.42
N LEU A 150 -12.72 -10.74 10.51
CA LEU A 150 -14.12 -11.00 10.79
C LEU A 150 -14.41 -12.50 10.89
N LYS A 151 -13.95 -13.28 9.90
CA LYS A 151 -14.29 -14.70 9.78
C LYS A 151 -13.71 -15.52 10.92
N GLU A 152 -12.46 -15.29 11.30
CA GLU A 152 -11.84 -16.00 12.43
C GLU A 152 -12.66 -15.86 13.72
N ASN A 153 -13.08 -14.64 14.04
CA ASN A 153 -13.87 -14.36 15.24
C ASN A 153 -15.25 -15.02 15.16
N VAL A 154 -15.91 -15.00 14.00
CA VAL A 154 -17.21 -15.68 13.82
C VAL A 154 -17.07 -17.19 14.01
N VAL A 155 -16.05 -17.82 13.41
CA VAL A 155 -15.84 -19.28 13.50
C VAL A 155 -15.60 -19.74 14.94
N LEU A 156 -14.90 -18.94 15.73
CA LEU A 156 -14.61 -19.25 17.14
C LEU A 156 -15.70 -18.77 18.11
N GLY A 157 -16.76 -18.10 17.62
CA GLY A 157 -17.82 -17.54 18.47
C GLY A 157 -17.41 -16.30 19.28
N GLY A 158 -16.34 -15.61 18.86
CA GLY A 158 -15.87 -14.36 19.45
C GLY A 158 -16.57 -13.11 18.92
N MET A 159 -16.39 -11.99 19.63
CA MET A 159 -16.90 -10.68 19.21
C MET A 159 -16.11 -10.18 17.98
N ILE A 160 -16.81 -9.86 16.89
CA ILE A 160 -16.16 -9.38 15.66
C ILE A 160 -15.63 -7.95 15.81
N PRO A 161 -14.50 -7.60 15.17
CA PRO A 161 -13.86 -6.28 15.30
C PRO A 161 -14.52 -5.20 14.42
N VAL A 162 -15.85 -5.17 14.35
CA VAL A 162 -16.65 -4.17 13.62
C VAL A 162 -17.93 -3.83 14.38
N GLY A 163 -18.55 -2.69 14.08
CA GLY A 163 -19.78 -2.24 14.72
C GLY A 163 -19.61 -2.10 16.24
N THR A 164 -20.51 -2.71 17.01
CA THR A 164 -20.46 -2.71 18.49
C THR A 164 -19.25 -3.44 19.06
N GLY A 165 -18.66 -4.36 18.30
CA GLY A 165 -17.45 -5.07 18.71
C GLY A 165 -16.16 -4.32 18.40
N PHE A 166 -16.24 -3.23 17.62
CA PHE A 166 -15.13 -2.30 17.49
C PHE A 166 -15.04 -1.46 18.77
N LYS A 167 -14.30 -1.99 19.74
CA LYS A 167 -13.72 -1.18 20.80
C LYS A 167 -12.66 -0.30 20.15
N GLY A 168 -13.10 0.73 19.44
CA GLY A 168 -12.23 1.81 19.02
C GLY A 168 -11.41 2.25 20.22
N LEU A 169 -10.25 2.82 19.97
CA LEU A 169 -9.44 3.52 20.96
C LEU A 169 -10.34 4.58 21.62
N VAL A 170 -11.14 4.16 22.61
CA VAL A 170 -11.82 5.05 23.52
C VAL A 170 -10.64 5.63 24.23
N HIS A 171 -10.14 6.75 23.69
CA HIS A 171 -9.63 7.80 24.55
C HIS A 171 -10.67 7.87 25.65
N ARG A 172 -10.29 7.35 26.82
CA ARG A 172 -10.94 7.69 28.07
C ARG A 172 -10.73 9.19 28.15
N SER A 173 -11.62 9.94 27.52
CA SER A 173 -11.55 11.39 27.44
C SER A 173 -11.66 11.83 28.88
N LYS A 174 -10.55 12.34 29.42
CA LYS A 174 -10.66 13.27 30.53
C LYS A 174 -11.56 14.39 30.01
N GLN A 175 -12.62 14.65 30.75
CA GLN A 175 -13.59 15.72 30.53
C GLN A 175 -12.90 17.00 30.05
N HIS A 176 -13.32 17.57 28.90
CA HIS A 176 -13.98 18.87 28.84
C HIS A 176 -14.13 19.44 27.42
N ASN A 177 -15.33 19.95 27.20
CA ASN A 177 -15.75 21.08 26.36
C ASN A 177 -15.93 20.90 24.84
N ASN A 178 -17.21 21.00 24.49
CA ASN A 178 -17.83 21.06 23.18
C ASN A 178 -17.20 22.12 22.27
N ILE A 179 -16.74 21.70 21.08
CA ILE A 179 -16.58 22.58 19.92
C ILE A 179 -17.33 21.89 18.76
N PRO A 180 -18.24 22.57 18.03
CA PRO A 180 -18.97 21.96 16.93
C PRO A 180 -18.05 21.80 15.72
N LEU A 181 -17.82 20.55 15.27
CA LEU A 181 -17.07 20.25 14.06
C LEU A 181 -18.03 20.13 12.86
N GLU A 182 -18.07 21.18 12.04
CA GLU A 182 -18.70 21.16 10.72
C GLU A 182 -18.09 20.06 9.84
N THR A 183 -18.94 19.20 9.30
CA THR A 183 -18.54 18.06 8.48
C THR A 183 -18.30 18.50 7.03
N LYS A 184 -17.07 18.91 6.70
CA LYS A 184 -16.67 19.07 5.29
C LYS A 184 -16.57 17.70 4.62
N LYS A 185 -17.48 17.41 3.67
CA LYS A 185 -17.34 16.30 2.72
C LYS A 185 -16.04 16.47 1.94
N LYS A 186 -15.01 15.70 2.31
CA LYS A 186 -13.82 15.48 1.47
C LYS A 186 -13.82 14.03 1.02
N ASN A 187 -13.55 13.83 -0.26
CA ASN A 187 -13.46 12.50 -0.85
C ASN A 187 -12.30 11.74 -0.20
N LEU A 188 -12.53 10.49 0.19
CA LEU A 188 -11.54 9.62 0.88
C LEU A 188 -10.21 9.55 0.12
N PHE A 189 -10.27 9.56 -1.22
CA PHE A 189 -9.09 9.59 -2.09
C PHE A 189 -8.34 10.92 -2.12
N GLU A 190 -9.01 12.04 -1.89
CA GLU A 190 -8.33 13.33 -1.88
C GLU A 190 -7.44 13.44 -0.63
N CYS A 191 -7.81 12.76 0.46
CA CYS A 191 -6.98 12.64 1.65
C CYS A 191 -5.84 11.64 1.43
N GLU A 192 -6.11 10.42 0.95
CA GLU A 192 -5.04 9.42 0.69
C GLU A 192 -4.02 9.93 -0.35
N MET A 193 -4.46 10.62 -1.41
CA MET A 193 -3.54 11.23 -2.38
C MET A 193 -2.78 12.42 -1.81
N ARG A 194 -3.42 13.26 -0.97
CA ARG A 194 -2.71 14.35 -0.28
C ARG A 194 -1.66 13.80 0.68
N ASP A 195 -1.96 12.76 1.45
CA ASP A 195 -1.03 12.16 2.40
C ASP A 195 0.19 11.55 1.66
N ILE A 196 -0.04 10.85 0.53
CA ILE A 196 1.05 10.36 -0.33
C ILE A 196 1.91 11.52 -0.85
N LEU A 197 1.29 12.59 -1.38
CA LEU A 197 2.02 13.75 -1.92
C LEU A 197 2.74 14.57 -0.85
N PHE A 198 2.16 14.69 0.35
CA PHE A 198 2.72 15.42 1.48
C PHE A 198 3.97 14.71 2.02
N HIS A 199 3.92 13.38 2.12
CA HIS A 199 5.08 12.59 2.55
C HIS A 199 6.19 12.58 1.50
N HIS A 200 5.86 12.61 0.21
CA HIS A 200 6.88 12.80 -0.83
C HIS A 200 7.52 14.19 -0.74
N LYS A 201 6.76 15.24 -0.40
CA LYS A 201 7.28 16.59 -0.20
C LYS A 201 8.21 16.70 1.01
N GLU A 202 7.84 16.13 2.15
CA GLU A 202 8.69 16.12 3.35
C GLU A 202 9.98 15.29 3.15
N LEU A 203 9.91 14.17 2.43
CA LEU A 203 11.10 13.41 2.02
C LEU A 203 11.97 14.17 1.02
N PHE A 204 11.36 14.94 0.10
CA PHE A 204 12.07 15.82 -0.83
C PHE A 204 12.80 16.95 -0.09
N ASP A 205 12.12 17.59 0.87
CA ASP A 205 12.68 18.68 1.67
C ASP A 205 13.81 18.19 2.59
N PHE A 206 13.71 16.97 3.14
CA PHE A 206 14.77 16.35 3.94
C PHE A 206 16.03 16.06 3.11
N CYS A 207 15.90 15.52 1.90
CA CYS A 207 17.04 15.22 1.03
C CYS A 207 17.72 16.46 0.42
N ILE A 208 17.00 17.57 0.24
CA ILE A 208 17.62 18.84 -0.14
C ILE A 208 18.48 19.35 1.03
N SER A 209 18.02 19.22 2.28
CA SER A 209 18.79 19.66 3.45
C SER A 209 20.10 18.89 3.66
N THR A 210 20.10 17.57 3.43
CA THR A 210 21.31 16.74 3.59
C THR A 210 22.30 16.95 2.45
N ASN A 211 21.83 17.11 1.20
CA ASN A 211 22.73 17.38 0.08
C ASN A 211 23.35 18.79 0.13
N ILE A 212 22.67 19.79 0.69
CA ILE A 212 23.23 21.15 0.82
C ILE A 212 24.29 21.22 1.92
N HIS A 213 24.11 20.51 3.05
CA HIS A 213 25.11 20.50 4.12
C HIS A 213 26.39 19.73 3.76
N ASP A 214 26.29 18.65 2.98
CA ASP A 214 27.46 17.87 2.57
C ASP A 214 28.26 18.52 1.42
N THR A 215 27.64 19.46 0.67
CA THR A 215 28.34 20.16 -0.44
C THR A 215 29.17 21.36 0.05
N SER A 216 28.89 21.93 1.23
CA SER A 216 29.61 23.11 1.72
C SER A 216 30.96 22.82 2.39
N GLU A 217 31.20 21.62 2.89
CA GLU A 217 32.47 21.29 3.58
C GLU A 217 33.57 20.77 2.64
N HIS A 218 33.24 20.41 1.40
CA HIS A 218 34.19 19.77 0.47
C HIS A 218 34.87 20.72 -0.55
N LEU A 219 34.62 22.04 -0.49
CA LEU A 219 35.15 23.02 -1.45
C LEU A 219 36.28 23.93 -0.95
N PHE A 220 36.86 23.69 0.23
CA PHE A 220 38.01 24.46 0.73
C PHE A 220 39.13 23.59 1.29
N LEU A 221 39.80 22.80 0.45
CA LEU A 221 41.17 22.37 0.75
C LEU A 221 41.86 21.85 -0.53
N GLY A 222 42.83 22.61 -1.06
CA GLY A 222 43.74 22.10 -2.08
C GLY A 222 44.25 23.09 -3.12
N PHE A 223 44.80 24.24 -2.72
CA PHE A 223 45.87 24.89 -3.47
C PHE A 223 46.89 25.44 -2.47
N ASN A 224 48.04 24.76 -2.35
CA ASN A 224 49.33 25.36 -2.05
C ASN A 224 50.46 24.32 -2.23
N ASP A 225 51.48 24.79 -2.96
CA ASP A 225 52.90 24.45 -2.94
C ASP A 225 53.41 23.10 -3.51
N SER A 226 53.82 23.12 -4.78
CA SER A 226 55.25 23.12 -5.24
C SER A 226 55.34 22.79 -6.72
#